data_AF-A0A139GWL4-F1
#
_entry.id   AF-A0A139GWL4-F1
#
_cell.length_a   1.000
_cell.length_b   1.000
_cell.length_c   1.000
_cell.angle_alpha   90.00
_cell.angle_beta   90.00
_cell.angle_gamma   90.00
#
_symmetry.space_group_name_H-M   'P 1'
#
loop_
_entity.id
_entity.type
_entity.pdbx_description
1 polymer ?
#
loop_
_entity_poly.entity_id
_entity_poly.type
_entity_poly.pdbx_seq_one_letter_code
_entity_poly.pdbx_strand_id
1 'polypeptide(L)'
;MVQQESLRCCNTKPRVFVLTDISNEPDDAESLVRYLLYNNELETEGLVACTSTWMRTKVDPVAIIQIVQAYGEVVDSLNCHVHPKNQYPSADHLSSLVRTGPAMYGKEALEDNVPLSGGAELLVERLADDADDRPLWVLCWGGTNCLAQALQHIHRTNNAEVAAAMRSKLRIYAISDQDDTGYWIRLKWPDIFYICSVHGWNDYAHAAWTGMSAQVDGGGPDPTKMTKEWLKEHIQIGPFGKVYPDFKFIVEGDTPTFLYLIQNGLGSPEHPSFGSWGGRYNAIDLSLAGNHYSDATDTVLGKDGRWHTSSQATIWRWRDAYQNDFAARMQWTLTNDRMKANHAPIASIDGSTGPDPLYMRVPAGSQVILDASLSRDPHERALQFRWFVYKEAPSASGLVAAQVPNIHVEPCDWTNVGKMVKVQMPPPEKCAIDLLSGVPQELGQCFHLILEVKNEGLPPLVSYKRVILQATNEHLRGGRDKAVDSVTEWLELGS
;
A
#
# COMPACT_ATOMS: atom_id res chain seq x y z
N MET A 1 -24.77 -3.27 21.56
CA MET A 1 -23.53 -2.46 21.64
C MET A 1 -22.46 -3.28 20.93
N VAL A 2 -21.84 -2.76 19.87
CA VAL A 2 -20.69 -3.43 19.23
C VAL A 2 -19.63 -3.71 20.30
N GLN A 3 -19.12 -4.93 20.39
CA GLN A 3 -18.05 -5.28 21.33
C GLN A 3 -16.70 -4.95 20.70
N GLN A 4 -15.75 -4.38 21.45
CA GLN A 4 -14.45 -4.03 20.87
C GLN A 4 -13.69 -5.27 20.39
N GLU A 5 -13.89 -6.40 21.06
CA GLU A 5 -13.29 -7.71 20.74
C GLU A 5 -13.82 -8.28 19.41
N SER A 6 -14.95 -7.78 18.92
CA SER A 6 -15.51 -8.17 17.62
C SER A 6 -14.92 -7.38 16.45
N LEU A 7 -14.20 -6.29 16.72
CA LEU A 7 -13.58 -5.43 15.71
C LEU A 7 -12.32 -6.08 15.13
N ARG A 8 -11.89 -5.59 13.97
CA ARG A 8 -10.67 -6.08 13.30
C ARG A 8 -9.45 -5.89 14.22
N CYS A 9 -8.69 -6.97 14.38
CA CYS A 9 -7.41 -6.99 15.08
C CYS A 9 -6.29 -7.26 14.08
N CYS A 10 -5.26 -6.40 14.07
CA CYS A 10 -4.01 -6.65 13.37
C CYS A 10 -3.05 -7.32 14.35
N ASN A 11 -2.62 -8.56 14.07
CA ASN A 11 -1.76 -9.32 14.97
C ASN A 11 -0.31 -8.80 14.99
N THR A 12 0.10 -8.14 13.91
CA THR A 12 1.40 -7.51 13.74
C THR A 12 1.20 -6.10 13.20
N LYS A 13 2.09 -5.17 13.55
CA LYS A 13 2.11 -3.82 13.00
C LYS A 13 3.41 -3.62 12.20
N PRO A 14 3.35 -3.18 10.94
CA PRO A 14 4.55 -2.72 10.23
C PRO A 14 5.22 -1.58 11.00
N ARG A 15 6.54 -1.65 11.17
CA ARG A 15 7.34 -0.58 11.77
C ARG A 15 7.52 0.52 10.73
N VAL A 16 7.29 1.77 11.11
CA VAL A 16 7.25 2.91 10.18
C VAL A 16 8.09 4.08 10.70
N PHE A 17 8.90 4.64 9.81
CA PHE A 17 9.70 5.85 10.02
C PHE A 17 9.36 6.85 8.92
N VAL A 18 8.87 8.03 9.27
CA VAL A 18 8.43 9.04 8.28
C VAL A 18 9.50 10.13 8.14
N LEU A 19 9.89 10.40 6.89
CA LEU A 19 10.68 11.57 6.49
C LEU A 19 9.77 12.53 5.71
N THR A 20 9.52 13.71 6.25
CA THR A 20 8.55 14.67 5.69
C THR A 20 9.14 16.06 5.62
N ASP A 21 8.98 16.75 4.50
CA ASP A 21 9.28 18.17 4.35
C ASP A 21 8.04 19.03 4.66
N ILE A 22 7.28 18.62 5.67
CA ILE A 22 6.11 19.32 6.21
C ILE A 22 6.32 20.83 6.31
N SER A 23 5.25 21.56 6.00
CA SER A 23 5.21 23.03 5.85
C SER A 23 5.83 23.56 4.54
N ASN A 24 6.33 22.71 3.65
CA ASN A 24 6.57 23.06 2.25
C ASN A 24 5.23 23.34 1.52
N GLU A 25 4.35 22.34 1.55
CA GLU A 25 2.98 22.38 1.02
C GLU A 25 1.99 21.82 2.06
N PRO A 26 0.67 22.03 1.89
CA PRO A 26 -0.32 21.54 2.85
C PRO A 26 -0.44 20.01 2.91
N ASP A 27 -0.05 19.29 1.86
CA ASP A 27 -0.33 17.86 1.68
C ASP A 27 0.45 16.94 2.63
N ASP A 28 1.67 17.27 3.05
CA ASP A 28 2.36 16.56 4.15
C ASP A 28 1.53 16.62 5.45
N ALA A 29 0.94 17.77 5.76
CA ALA A 29 0.10 17.94 6.94
C ALA A 29 -1.23 17.20 6.82
N GLU A 30 -1.85 17.22 5.63
CA GLU A 30 -3.02 16.38 5.31
C GLU A 30 -2.71 14.89 5.49
N SER A 31 -1.58 14.44 4.94
CA SER A 31 -1.11 13.06 5.01
C SER A 31 -0.78 12.65 6.45
N LEU A 32 -0.18 13.54 7.25
CA LEU A 32 0.10 13.28 8.67
C LEU A 32 -1.17 13.13 9.50
N VAL A 33 -2.16 14.01 9.30
CA VAL A 33 -3.47 13.90 9.98
C VAL A 33 -4.09 12.54 9.70
N ARG A 34 -4.10 12.11 8.43
CA ARG A 34 -4.63 10.80 8.08
C ARG A 34 -3.78 9.66 8.62
N TYR A 35 -2.45 9.72 8.50
CA TYR A 35 -1.52 8.71 9.00
C TYR A 35 -1.76 8.37 10.48
N LEU A 36 -1.99 9.39 11.31
CA LEU A 36 -2.28 9.20 12.74
C LEU A 36 -3.59 8.44 12.98
N LEU A 37 -4.57 8.53 12.09
CA LEU A 37 -5.80 7.73 12.15
C LEU A 37 -5.59 6.25 11.82
N TYR A 38 -4.42 5.85 11.33
CA TYR A 38 -4.06 4.45 11.07
C TYR A 38 -2.99 3.90 12.01
N ASN A 39 -2.54 4.66 13.02
CA ASN A 39 -1.52 4.21 13.98
C ASN A 39 -1.96 3.05 14.90
N ASN A 40 -3.24 2.66 14.84
CA ASN A 40 -3.69 1.40 15.41
C ASN A 40 -3.19 0.16 14.63
N GLU A 41 -2.74 0.34 13.39
CA GLU A 41 -2.26 -0.73 12.48
C GLU A 41 -0.78 -0.61 12.17
N LEU A 42 -0.16 0.52 12.51
CA LEU A 42 1.24 0.84 12.25
C LEU A 42 1.97 1.08 13.57
N GLU A 43 3.26 0.77 13.60
CA GLU A 43 4.13 1.06 14.72
C GLU A 43 5.09 2.17 14.32
N THR A 44 4.77 3.41 14.72
CA THR A 44 5.60 4.57 14.42
C THR A 44 6.87 4.52 15.27
N GLU A 45 8.02 4.65 14.61
CA GLU A 45 9.35 4.67 15.24
C GLU A 45 10.13 5.96 14.99
N GLY A 46 9.61 6.84 14.14
CA GLY A 46 10.17 8.15 13.90
C GLY A 46 9.24 9.04 13.08
N LEU A 47 9.16 10.30 13.47
CA LEU A 47 8.50 11.37 12.71
C LEU A 47 9.53 12.48 12.51
N VAL A 48 10.14 12.53 11.32
CA VAL A 48 11.31 13.39 11.10
C VAL A 48 11.01 14.46 10.07
N ALA A 49 11.06 15.71 10.51
CA ALA A 49 11.04 16.86 9.61
C ALA A 49 12.38 16.93 8.85
N CYS A 50 12.33 16.89 7.53
CA CYS A 50 13.47 16.93 6.63
C CYS A 50 13.30 18.00 5.54
N THR A 51 14.26 18.09 4.63
CA THR A 51 14.22 18.99 3.47
C THR A 51 13.88 18.22 2.20
N SER A 52 13.53 18.95 1.15
CA SER A 52 13.37 18.44 -0.22
C SER A 52 13.89 19.46 -1.23
N THR A 53 13.71 19.22 -2.52
CA THR A 53 13.92 20.23 -3.56
C THR A 53 12.98 21.43 -3.43
N TRP A 54 11.82 21.25 -2.79
CA TRP A 54 10.79 22.28 -2.61
C TRP A 54 10.99 23.07 -1.31
N MET A 55 11.52 22.43 -0.26
CA MET A 55 11.99 23.08 0.97
C MET A 55 13.45 22.70 1.27
N ARG A 56 14.39 23.43 0.66
CA ARG A 56 15.82 23.03 0.60
C ARG A 56 16.64 23.23 1.87
N THR A 57 16.25 24.16 2.75
CA THR A 57 17.14 24.65 3.83
C THR A 57 16.44 24.84 5.17
N LYS A 58 15.21 24.33 5.30
CA LYS A 58 14.38 24.48 6.50
C LYS A 58 13.75 23.15 6.86
N VAL A 59 13.45 22.98 8.14
CA VAL A 59 12.69 21.85 8.69
C VAL A 59 11.69 22.42 9.68
N ASP A 60 10.50 21.80 9.80
CA ASP A 60 9.44 22.25 10.69
C ASP A 60 8.90 21.13 11.60
N PRO A 61 9.66 20.69 12.62
CA PRO A 61 9.19 19.71 13.58
C PRO A 61 8.01 20.24 14.43
N VAL A 62 7.82 21.56 14.50
CA VAL A 62 6.75 22.18 15.29
C VAL A 62 5.39 21.87 14.66
N ALA A 63 5.28 21.90 13.34
CA ALA A 63 4.06 21.49 12.63
C ALA A 63 3.67 20.04 12.97
N ILE A 64 4.64 19.11 13.00
CA ILE A 64 4.40 17.71 13.41
C ILE A 64 3.85 17.66 14.84
N ILE A 65 4.50 18.36 15.78
CA ILE A 65 4.10 18.39 17.19
C ILE A 65 2.68 18.94 17.36
N GLN A 66 2.32 20.00 16.64
CA GLN A 66 0.98 20.60 16.69
C GLN A 66 -0.11 19.61 16.24
N ILE A 67 0.14 18.87 15.16
CA ILE A 67 -0.79 17.83 14.68
C ILE A 67 -0.88 16.68 15.67
N VAL A 68 0.24 16.21 16.23
CA VAL A 68 0.27 15.16 17.26
C VAL A 68 -0.46 15.60 18.54
N GLN A 69 -0.35 16.86 18.94
CA GLN A 69 -1.10 17.41 20.08
C GLN A 69 -2.60 17.40 19.83
N ALA A 70 -3.05 17.82 18.64
CA ALA A 70 -4.47 17.75 18.27
C ALA A 70 -4.99 16.30 18.22
N TYR A 71 -4.16 15.35 17.78
CA TYR A 71 -4.46 13.92 17.86
C TYR A 71 -4.63 13.44 19.31
N GLY A 72 -3.84 13.97 20.24
CA GLY A 72 -3.95 13.68 21.67
C GLY A 72 -5.31 14.02 22.26
N GLU A 73 -6.05 14.96 21.68
CA GLU A 73 -7.42 15.31 22.11
C GLU A 73 -8.46 14.23 21.74
N VAL A 74 -8.13 13.34 20.80
CA VAL A 74 -9.09 12.38 20.23
C VAL A 74 -8.66 10.91 20.34
N VAL A 75 -7.45 10.63 20.81
CA VAL A 75 -6.90 9.26 20.88
C VAL A 75 -7.75 8.32 21.76
N ASP A 76 -8.34 8.82 22.84
CA ASP A 76 -9.22 8.02 23.71
C ASP A 76 -10.51 7.63 22.99
N SER A 77 -11.08 8.55 22.19
CA SER A 77 -12.22 8.27 21.32
C SER A 77 -11.86 7.22 20.27
N LEU A 78 -10.72 7.39 19.59
CA LEU A 78 -10.21 6.43 18.61
C LEU A 78 -10.02 5.03 19.21
N ASN A 79 -9.49 4.95 20.42
CA ASN A 79 -9.32 3.71 21.17
C ASN A 79 -10.64 3.03 21.56
N CYS A 80 -11.74 3.78 21.63
CA CYS A 80 -13.09 3.23 21.78
C CYS A 80 -13.56 2.44 20.54
N HIS A 81 -12.95 2.68 19.37
CA HIS A 81 -13.34 2.20 18.04
C HIS A 81 -12.42 1.14 17.43
N VAL A 82 -11.44 0.63 18.18
CA VAL A 82 -10.55 -0.44 17.72
C VAL A 82 -10.45 -1.57 18.73
N HIS A 83 -9.92 -2.71 18.29
CA HIS A 83 -9.79 -3.88 19.14
C HIS A 83 -8.76 -3.63 20.27
N PRO A 84 -8.94 -4.17 21.50
CA PRO A 84 -8.05 -3.87 22.63
C PRO A 84 -6.58 -4.29 22.43
N LYS A 85 -6.33 -5.20 21.48
CA LYS A 85 -4.98 -5.70 21.15
C LYS A 85 -4.22 -4.87 20.11
N ASN A 86 -4.85 -3.89 19.46
CA ASN A 86 -4.20 -3.04 18.47
C ASN A 86 -4.61 -1.58 18.67
N GLN A 87 -4.51 -1.10 19.90
CA GLN A 87 -4.81 0.28 20.27
C GLN A 87 -3.85 1.27 19.58
N TYR A 88 -4.32 2.50 19.50
CA TYR A 88 -3.57 3.68 19.07
C TYR A 88 -2.52 4.08 20.14
N PRO A 89 -1.32 4.52 19.73
CA PRO A 89 -0.30 5.04 20.65
C PRO A 89 -0.70 6.39 21.24
N SER A 90 -0.17 6.73 22.41
CA SER A 90 -0.40 8.04 23.04
C SER A 90 0.28 9.16 22.26
N ALA A 91 -0.25 10.38 22.38
CA ALA A 91 0.39 11.58 21.82
C ALA A 91 1.76 11.85 22.43
N ASP A 92 1.97 11.54 23.71
CA ASP A 92 3.28 11.66 24.37
C ASP A 92 4.32 10.73 23.73
N HIS A 93 3.93 9.48 23.46
CA HIS A 93 4.80 8.54 22.77
C HIS A 93 5.17 9.06 21.39
N LEU A 94 4.19 9.46 20.57
CA LEU A 94 4.45 10.01 19.23
C LEU A 94 5.31 11.28 19.26
N SER A 95 5.03 12.19 20.21
CA SER A 95 5.82 13.42 20.40
C SER A 95 7.28 13.11 20.74
N SER A 96 7.53 12.04 21.51
CA SER A 96 8.88 11.61 21.87
C SER A 96 9.71 11.10 20.68
N LEU A 97 9.04 10.73 19.57
CA LEU A 97 9.66 10.25 18.34
C LEU A 97 9.94 11.38 17.33
N VAL A 98 9.49 12.60 17.60
CA VAL A 98 9.70 13.73 16.68
C VAL A 98 11.17 14.14 16.71
N ARG A 99 11.80 14.19 15.53
CA ARG A 99 13.18 14.65 15.35
C ARG A 99 13.29 15.55 14.12
N THR A 100 14.46 16.15 13.96
CA THR A 100 14.83 16.88 12.75
C THR A 100 15.91 16.12 12.00
N GLY A 101 15.77 16.05 10.68
CA GLY A 101 16.85 15.73 9.77
C GLY A 101 17.78 16.94 9.55
N PRO A 102 18.74 16.83 8.63
CA PRO A 102 19.61 17.94 8.24
C PRO A 102 18.80 19.05 7.55
N ALA A 103 18.95 20.31 8.01
CA ALA A 103 18.29 21.48 7.41
C ALA A 103 19.05 22.01 6.17
N MET A 104 19.39 21.11 5.25
CA MET A 104 20.16 21.40 4.03
C MET A 104 19.84 20.38 2.95
N TYR A 105 20.06 20.75 1.69
CA TYR A 105 19.55 19.97 0.58
C TYR A 105 20.39 18.71 0.32
N GLY A 106 19.72 17.56 0.34
CA GLY A 106 20.25 16.31 -0.22
C GLY A 106 21.67 15.99 0.29
N LYS A 107 22.61 15.81 -0.64
CA LYS A 107 23.98 15.40 -0.36
C LYS A 107 24.83 16.42 0.40
N GLU A 108 24.39 17.68 0.55
CA GLU A 108 25.05 18.64 1.45
C GLU A 108 25.12 18.07 2.87
N ALA A 109 24.12 17.27 3.27
CA ALA A 109 24.07 16.59 4.57
C ALA A 109 25.16 15.53 4.81
N LEU A 110 25.91 15.16 3.76
CA LEU A 110 26.89 14.08 3.77
C LEU A 110 28.35 14.57 3.86
N GLU A 111 28.55 15.89 3.94
CA GLU A 111 29.87 16.50 4.13
C GLU A 111 30.44 16.18 5.52
N ASP A 112 31.76 16.03 5.63
CA ASP A 112 32.42 15.57 6.86
C ASP A 112 32.29 16.53 8.05
N ASN A 113 32.02 17.82 7.78
CA ASN A 113 31.79 18.85 8.79
C ASN A 113 30.33 18.97 9.23
N VAL A 114 29.41 18.19 8.65
CA VAL A 114 27.99 18.19 9.03
C VAL A 114 27.76 17.12 10.10
N PRO A 115 27.29 17.49 11.31
CA PRO A 115 27.02 16.51 12.36
C PRO A 115 25.84 15.61 11.99
N LEU A 116 25.83 14.40 12.58
CA LEU A 116 24.69 13.50 12.46
C LEU A 116 23.45 14.18 13.04
N SER A 117 22.35 14.23 12.28
CA SER A 117 21.11 14.83 12.73
C SER A 117 20.39 13.91 13.71
N GLY A 118 19.56 14.48 14.60
CA GLY A 118 18.79 13.68 15.56
C GLY A 118 17.84 12.67 14.91
N GLY A 119 17.36 12.97 13.70
CA GLY A 119 16.58 12.02 12.88
C GLY A 119 17.42 10.84 12.39
N ALA A 120 18.65 11.12 11.92
CA ALA A 120 19.57 10.07 11.48
C ALA A 120 20.05 9.22 12.67
N GLU A 121 20.36 9.84 13.82
CA GLU A 121 20.68 9.13 15.07
C GLU A 121 19.56 8.16 15.47
N LEU A 122 18.31 8.63 15.48
CA LEU A 122 17.15 7.79 15.79
C LEU A 122 17.02 6.63 14.80
N LEU A 123 17.18 6.88 13.49
CA LEU A 123 17.11 5.81 12.49
C LEU A 123 18.22 4.76 12.69
N VAL A 124 19.45 5.19 13.00
CA VAL A 124 20.56 4.28 13.31
C VAL A 124 20.23 3.42 14.54
N GLU A 125 19.68 4.03 15.60
CA GLU A 125 19.24 3.32 16.81
C GLU A 125 18.20 2.23 16.47
N ARG A 126 17.17 2.56 15.66
CA ARG A 126 16.12 1.59 15.29
C ARG A 126 16.61 0.43 14.44
N LEU A 127 17.64 0.66 13.62
CA LEU A 127 18.26 -0.39 12.81
C LEU A 127 19.24 -1.26 13.61
N ALA A 128 19.83 -0.72 14.68
CA ALA A 128 20.75 -1.41 15.57
C ALA A 128 20.04 -2.32 16.59
N ASP A 129 18.72 -2.18 16.74
CA ASP A 129 17.94 -3.05 17.61
C ASP A 129 17.84 -4.47 17.01
N ASP A 130 18.58 -5.41 17.57
CA ASP A 130 18.60 -6.81 17.18
C ASP A 130 17.51 -7.65 17.87
N ALA A 131 16.73 -7.05 18.78
CA ALA A 131 15.58 -7.73 19.37
C ALA A 131 14.35 -7.75 18.43
N ASP A 132 14.33 -6.87 17.42
CA ASP A 132 13.25 -6.77 16.43
C ASP A 132 13.77 -7.02 15.00
N ASP A 133 13.43 -8.19 14.48
CA ASP A 133 13.81 -8.65 13.13
C ASP A 133 12.83 -8.18 12.04
N ARG A 134 11.73 -7.50 12.41
CA ARG A 134 10.75 -7.02 11.45
C ARG A 134 11.33 -5.92 10.56
N PRO A 135 10.86 -5.83 9.30
CA PRO A 135 11.03 -4.67 8.45
C PRO A 135 10.81 -3.32 9.12
N LEU A 136 11.71 -2.36 8.86
CA LEU A 136 11.46 -0.94 9.09
C LEU A 136 11.16 -0.25 7.75
N TRP A 137 9.93 0.22 7.60
CA TRP A 137 9.48 0.99 6.44
C TRP A 137 9.84 2.47 6.62
N VAL A 138 10.67 3.01 5.76
CA VAL A 138 10.96 4.45 5.69
C VAL A 138 10.10 5.06 4.59
N LEU A 139 9.15 5.90 4.99
CA LEU A 139 8.23 6.59 4.10
C LEU A 139 8.81 7.99 3.82
N CYS A 140 9.18 8.24 2.57
CA CYS A 140 9.85 9.47 2.18
C CYS A 140 8.85 10.36 1.43
N TRP A 141 8.26 11.29 2.17
CA TRP A 141 7.30 12.30 1.68
C TRP A 141 8.07 13.47 1.07
N GLY A 142 9.21 13.84 1.67
CA GLY A 142 10.14 14.82 1.13
C GLY A 142 11.42 14.23 0.55
N GLY A 143 12.56 14.82 0.90
CA GLY A 143 13.88 14.29 0.57
C GLY A 143 14.29 13.09 1.43
N THR A 144 15.45 12.51 1.08
CA THR A 144 16.01 11.32 1.75
C THR A 144 17.36 11.60 2.41
N ASN A 145 17.73 12.87 2.57
CA ASN A 145 19.01 13.28 3.15
C ASN A 145 19.26 12.70 4.56
N CYS A 146 18.23 12.58 5.40
CA CYS A 146 18.28 11.96 6.72
C CYS A 146 18.62 10.46 6.65
N LEU A 147 17.96 9.72 5.75
CA LEU A 147 18.24 8.31 5.46
C LEU A 147 19.67 8.14 4.92
N ALA A 148 20.07 9.00 3.97
CA ALA A 148 21.40 8.99 3.40
C ALA A 148 22.50 9.21 4.46
N GLN A 149 22.27 10.14 5.38
CA GLN A 149 23.17 10.44 6.48
C GLN A 149 23.29 9.25 7.46
N ALA A 150 22.17 8.62 7.83
CA ALA A 150 22.16 7.41 8.66
C ALA A 150 22.93 6.26 8.00
N LEU A 151 22.68 6.00 6.72
CA LEU A 151 23.37 4.95 5.96
C LEU A 151 24.87 5.21 5.82
N GLN A 152 25.27 6.47 5.57
CA GLN A 152 26.68 6.86 5.51
C GLN A 152 27.36 6.68 6.87
N HIS A 153 26.68 7.04 7.96
CA HIS A 153 27.17 6.85 9.32
C HIS A 153 27.38 5.36 9.62
N ILE A 154 26.36 4.53 9.41
CA ILE A 154 26.43 3.07 9.62
C ILE A 154 27.61 2.47 8.86
N HIS A 155 27.77 2.84 7.59
CA HIS A 155 28.86 2.35 6.75
C HIS A 155 30.26 2.78 7.24
N ARG A 156 30.39 3.97 7.84
CA ARG A 156 31.66 4.49 8.35
C ARG A 156 32.03 3.94 9.72
N THR A 157 31.04 3.64 10.57
CA THR A 157 31.26 3.27 11.98
C THR A 157 31.17 1.78 12.26
N ASN A 158 30.73 0.97 11.29
CA ASN A 158 30.62 -0.49 11.41
C ASN A 158 31.43 -1.20 10.33
N ASN A 159 31.72 -2.50 10.56
CA ASN A 159 32.24 -3.36 9.50
C ASN A 159 31.16 -3.64 8.43
N ALA A 160 31.58 -4.23 7.31
CA ALA A 160 30.72 -4.43 6.15
C ALA A 160 29.52 -5.34 6.46
N GLU A 161 29.74 -6.39 7.25
CA GLU A 161 28.73 -7.38 7.62
C GLU A 161 27.64 -6.77 8.50
N VAL A 162 28.02 -6.05 9.56
CA VAL A 162 27.08 -5.36 10.46
C VAL A 162 26.32 -4.27 9.70
N ALA A 163 27.02 -3.47 8.89
CA ALA A 163 26.37 -2.46 8.07
C ALA A 163 25.35 -3.08 7.10
N ALA A 164 25.66 -4.22 6.49
CA ALA A 164 24.73 -4.93 5.60
C ALA A 164 23.53 -5.51 6.36
N ALA A 165 23.74 -6.09 7.53
CA ALA A 165 22.66 -6.61 8.37
C ALA A 165 21.69 -5.48 8.77
N MET A 166 22.20 -4.33 9.21
CA MET A 166 21.37 -3.16 9.53
C MET A 166 20.58 -2.67 8.30
N ARG A 167 21.23 -2.55 7.13
CA ARG A 167 20.55 -2.12 5.89
C ARG A 167 19.48 -3.09 5.42
N SER A 168 19.67 -4.40 5.60
CA SER A 168 18.70 -5.41 5.17
C SER A 168 17.34 -5.32 5.88
N LYS A 169 17.27 -4.59 7.01
CA LYS A 169 15.99 -4.31 7.70
C LYS A 169 15.16 -3.24 6.96
N LEU A 170 15.76 -2.41 6.11
CA LEU A 170 15.12 -1.27 5.46
C LEU A 170 14.23 -1.65 4.27
N ARG A 171 13.02 -1.10 4.28
CA ARG A 171 12.11 -1.02 3.12
C ARG A 171 11.81 0.45 2.89
N ILE A 172 12.07 0.97 1.69
CA ILE A 172 11.87 2.39 1.39
C ILE A 172 10.68 2.54 0.45
N TYR A 173 9.82 3.53 0.74
CA TYR A 173 8.83 4.00 -0.22
C TYR A 173 8.98 5.52 -0.33
N ALA A 174 9.51 5.98 -1.47
CA ALA A 174 9.69 7.39 -1.77
C ALA A 174 8.70 7.93 -2.81
N ILE A 175 8.16 9.12 -2.54
CA ILE A 175 7.37 9.91 -3.50
C ILE A 175 8.32 10.61 -4.46
N SER A 176 8.64 9.91 -5.56
CA SER A 176 9.43 10.40 -6.69
C SER A 176 10.82 10.99 -6.37
N ASP A 177 11.47 10.57 -5.27
CA ASP A 177 12.79 11.03 -4.81
C ASP A 177 12.97 12.56 -4.93
N GLN A 178 12.64 13.31 -3.88
CA GLN A 178 12.62 14.78 -3.98
C GLN A 178 13.96 15.47 -3.70
N ASP A 179 15.07 14.72 -3.64
CA ASP A 179 16.43 15.28 -3.56
C ASP A 179 17.45 14.40 -4.29
N ASP A 180 18.72 14.81 -4.27
CA ASP A 180 19.79 14.09 -4.96
C ASP A 180 20.38 12.89 -4.17
N THR A 181 19.76 12.52 -3.05
CA THR A 181 20.21 11.39 -2.22
C THR A 181 19.46 10.08 -2.51
N GLY A 182 18.20 10.12 -2.95
CA GLY A 182 17.43 8.89 -3.23
C GLY A 182 18.04 8.05 -4.36
N TYR A 183 18.37 8.70 -5.48
CA TYR A 183 19.13 8.06 -6.57
C TYR A 183 20.52 7.60 -6.13
N TRP A 184 21.21 8.38 -5.29
CA TRP A 184 22.53 8.01 -4.76
C TRP A 184 22.48 6.78 -3.86
N ILE A 185 21.46 6.66 -2.99
CA ILE A 185 21.23 5.48 -2.15
C ILE A 185 21.05 4.24 -3.02
N ARG A 186 20.18 4.30 -4.04
CA ARG A 186 19.91 3.17 -4.94
C ARG A 186 21.15 2.71 -5.73
N LEU A 187 22.07 3.61 -6.05
CA LEU A 187 23.35 3.24 -6.68
C LEU A 187 24.36 2.66 -5.69
N LYS A 188 24.40 3.18 -4.46
CA LYS A 188 25.41 2.84 -3.47
C LYS A 188 25.09 1.56 -2.69
N TRP A 189 23.80 1.34 -2.41
CA TRP A 189 23.28 0.19 -1.65
C TRP A 189 22.08 -0.40 -2.39
N PRO A 190 22.32 -1.04 -3.55
CA PRO A 190 21.26 -1.62 -4.38
C PRO A 190 20.58 -2.84 -3.71
N ASP A 191 21.09 -3.31 -2.58
CA ASP A 191 20.49 -4.35 -1.75
C ASP A 191 19.24 -3.87 -0.98
N ILE A 192 19.07 -2.56 -0.79
CA ILE A 192 17.93 -1.99 -0.07
C ILE A 192 16.65 -2.15 -0.90
N PHE A 193 15.60 -2.69 -0.29
CA PHE A 193 14.26 -2.74 -0.89
C PHE A 193 13.75 -1.31 -1.07
N TYR A 194 13.47 -0.91 -2.32
CA TYR A 194 13.12 0.47 -2.64
C TYR A 194 11.94 0.55 -3.60
N ILE A 195 10.88 1.27 -3.23
CA ILE A 195 9.76 1.63 -4.10
C ILE A 195 9.89 3.11 -4.46
N CYS A 196 9.91 3.42 -5.75
CA CYS A 196 9.98 4.79 -6.25
C CYS A 196 9.36 4.90 -7.64
N SER A 197 8.48 5.88 -7.84
CA SER A 197 8.10 6.31 -9.19
C SER A 197 9.32 6.91 -9.89
N VAL A 198 9.68 6.41 -11.07
CA VAL A 198 10.83 6.88 -11.86
C VAL A 198 10.34 7.45 -13.18
N HIS A 199 10.61 8.74 -13.38
CA HIS A 199 10.22 9.50 -14.56
C HIS A 199 11.25 10.62 -14.79
N GLY A 200 11.11 11.39 -15.87
CA GLY A 200 11.90 12.62 -16.04
C GLY A 200 11.73 13.52 -14.82
N TRP A 201 12.78 14.26 -14.43
CA TRP A 201 12.69 15.11 -13.24
C TRP A 201 11.47 16.04 -13.31
N ASN A 202 10.64 16.02 -12.26
CA ASN A 202 9.39 16.78 -12.15
C ASN A 202 8.29 16.41 -13.18
N ASP A 203 8.41 15.29 -13.89
CA ASP A 203 7.39 14.77 -14.81
C ASP A 203 6.37 13.85 -14.11
N TYR A 204 5.72 14.40 -13.08
CA TYR A 204 4.85 13.65 -12.17
C TYR A 204 3.58 13.08 -12.84
N ALA A 205 3.29 13.48 -14.08
CA ALA A 205 2.18 12.95 -14.86
C ALA A 205 2.31 11.43 -15.13
N HIS A 206 3.47 10.84 -14.89
CA HIS A 206 3.71 9.39 -15.00
C HIS A 206 3.71 8.66 -13.65
N ALA A 207 3.73 9.39 -12.54
CA ALA A 207 3.92 8.82 -11.22
C ALA A 207 2.62 8.20 -10.68
N ALA A 208 2.68 6.98 -10.16
CA ALA A 208 1.50 6.29 -9.64
C ALA A 208 0.80 7.11 -8.54
N TRP A 209 1.56 7.72 -7.63
CA TRP A 209 1.04 8.45 -6.46
C TRP A 209 0.07 9.59 -6.81
N THR A 210 0.17 10.18 -8.00
CA THR A 210 -0.80 11.19 -8.46
C THR A 210 -2.22 10.61 -8.58
N GLY A 211 -2.37 9.30 -8.72
CA GLY A 211 -3.64 8.58 -8.63
C GLY A 211 -4.36 8.77 -7.28
N MET A 212 -3.68 9.22 -6.24
CA MET A 212 -4.29 9.50 -4.94
C MET A 212 -5.46 10.47 -5.07
N SER A 213 -5.27 11.61 -5.75
CA SER A 213 -6.31 12.64 -5.82
C SER A 213 -6.33 13.45 -7.13
N ALA A 214 -5.33 13.32 -7.99
CA ALA A 214 -5.27 14.14 -9.21
C ALA A 214 -6.39 13.78 -10.19
N GLN A 215 -6.71 14.74 -11.07
CA GLN A 215 -7.61 14.56 -12.20
C GLN A 215 -6.84 13.90 -13.34
N VAL A 216 -6.71 12.58 -13.26
CA VAL A 216 -5.96 11.74 -14.21
C VAL A 216 -6.93 10.91 -15.06
N ASP A 217 -6.41 10.29 -16.12
CA ASP A 217 -7.17 9.37 -16.97
C ASP A 217 -8.48 9.94 -17.51
N GLY A 218 -8.50 11.25 -17.82
CA GLY A 218 -9.61 11.91 -18.52
C GLY A 218 -11.00 11.71 -17.89
N GLY A 219 -11.08 11.54 -16.57
CA GLY A 219 -12.33 11.28 -15.84
C GLY A 219 -12.53 9.83 -15.40
N GLY A 220 -11.49 8.98 -15.49
CA GLY A 220 -11.49 7.62 -14.97
C GLY A 220 -11.91 7.53 -13.49
N PRO A 221 -11.23 8.21 -12.55
CA PRO A 221 -11.59 8.15 -11.14
C PRO A 221 -12.77 9.06 -10.77
N ASP A 222 -13.47 8.72 -9.69
CA ASP A 222 -14.52 9.58 -9.12
C ASP A 222 -13.92 10.84 -8.46
N PRO A 223 -14.23 12.07 -8.92
CA PRO A 223 -13.69 13.28 -8.34
C PRO A 223 -14.46 13.76 -7.10
N THR A 224 -15.66 13.22 -6.84
CA THR A 224 -16.61 13.79 -5.87
C THR A 224 -16.12 13.74 -4.42
N LYS A 225 -15.21 12.81 -4.10
CA LYS A 225 -14.61 12.66 -2.76
C LYS A 225 -13.25 13.35 -2.60
N MET A 226 -12.93 14.24 -3.53
CA MET A 226 -11.71 15.05 -3.54
C MET A 226 -12.02 16.55 -3.64
N THR A 227 -13.28 16.95 -3.51
CA THR A 227 -13.68 18.36 -3.54
C THR A 227 -13.47 19.01 -2.18
N LYS A 228 -13.31 20.33 -2.17
CA LYS A 228 -13.22 21.11 -0.93
C LYS A 228 -14.46 20.94 -0.07
N GLU A 229 -15.63 20.86 -0.69
CA GLU A 229 -16.90 20.66 0.00
C GLU A 229 -16.93 19.31 0.70
N TRP A 230 -16.49 18.25 0.02
CA TRP A 230 -16.45 16.91 0.60
C TRP A 230 -15.44 16.82 1.75
N LEU A 231 -14.23 17.37 1.58
CA LEU A 231 -13.23 17.43 2.64
C LEU A 231 -13.75 18.22 3.84
N LYS A 232 -14.40 19.36 3.62
CA LYS A 232 -14.98 20.16 4.70
C LYS A 232 -16.09 19.42 5.47
N GLU A 233 -16.93 18.69 4.76
CA GLU A 233 -18.06 17.96 5.34
C GLU A 233 -17.63 16.70 6.10
N HIS A 234 -16.62 15.98 5.60
CA HIS A 234 -16.30 14.65 6.10
C HIS A 234 -14.95 14.56 6.83
N ILE A 235 -14.01 15.44 6.52
CA ILE A 235 -12.63 15.38 7.03
C ILE A 235 -12.33 16.53 7.98
N GLN A 236 -12.59 17.78 7.61
CA GLN A 236 -12.29 18.97 8.43
C GLN A 236 -13.34 19.20 9.53
N ILE A 237 -13.65 18.15 10.29
CA ILE A 237 -14.69 18.12 11.32
C ILE A 237 -14.11 17.79 12.70
N GLY A 238 -14.77 18.28 13.74
CA GLY A 238 -14.35 18.07 15.13
C GLY A 238 -13.04 18.78 15.50
N PRO A 239 -12.45 18.44 16.66
CA PRO A 239 -11.19 19.03 17.09
C PRO A 239 -10.01 18.66 16.18
N PHE A 240 -9.88 17.38 15.82
CA PHE A 240 -8.75 16.91 15.02
C PHE A 240 -8.82 17.33 13.55
N GLY A 241 -10.02 17.39 12.95
CA GLY A 241 -10.16 17.86 11.57
C GLY A 241 -9.78 19.33 11.35
N LYS A 242 -9.71 20.15 12.41
CA LYS A 242 -9.27 21.56 12.29
C LYS A 242 -7.81 21.72 11.89
N VAL A 243 -6.97 20.71 12.16
CA VAL A 243 -5.55 20.73 11.77
C VAL A 243 -5.32 20.09 10.39
N TYR A 244 -6.38 19.62 9.72
CA TYR A 244 -6.34 19.24 8.31
C TYR A 244 -6.49 20.50 7.45
N PRO A 245 -5.45 20.97 6.75
CA PRO A 245 -5.48 22.24 6.03
C PRO A 245 -6.32 22.16 4.75
N ASP A 246 -6.52 23.32 4.11
CA ASP A 246 -7.04 23.36 2.75
C ASP A 246 -5.93 23.05 1.75
N PHE A 247 -6.19 22.13 0.82
CA PHE A 247 -5.23 21.79 -0.21
C PHE A 247 -4.96 22.97 -1.17
N LYS A 248 -3.72 23.03 -1.66
CA LYS A 248 -3.25 24.04 -2.63
C LYS A 248 -3.07 23.48 -4.04
N PHE A 249 -2.65 22.22 -4.16
CA PHE A 249 -2.40 21.54 -5.44
C PHE A 249 -3.21 20.24 -5.52
N ILE A 250 -2.57 19.11 -5.30
CA ILE A 250 -3.27 17.84 -5.08
C ILE A 250 -3.50 17.64 -3.57
N VAL A 251 -4.33 16.66 -3.22
CA VAL A 251 -4.68 16.30 -1.84
C VAL A 251 -3.83 15.10 -1.46
N GLU A 252 -3.13 15.19 -0.34
CA GLU A 252 -2.40 14.07 0.26
C GLU A 252 -1.46 13.32 -0.70
N GLY A 253 -0.53 14.01 -1.38
CA GLY A 253 0.38 13.39 -2.35
C GLY A 253 1.21 12.23 -1.79
N ASP A 254 1.49 12.26 -0.48
CA ASP A 254 2.35 11.30 0.21
C ASP A 254 1.62 10.14 0.88
N THR A 255 0.31 10.28 1.08
CA THR A 255 -0.56 9.26 1.68
C THR A 255 -0.42 7.86 1.05
N PRO A 256 -0.18 7.69 -0.27
CA PRO A 256 0.07 6.36 -0.85
C PRO A 256 1.13 5.53 -0.12
N THR A 257 2.17 6.18 0.42
CA THR A 257 3.27 5.50 1.13
C THR A 257 2.80 4.64 2.30
N PHE A 258 1.86 5.13 3.12
CA PHE A 258 1.33 4.37 4.24
C PHE A 258 0.03 3.62 3.89
N LEU A 259 -0.75 4.08 2.90
CA LEU A 259 -1.88 3.29 2.38
C LEU A 259 -1.42 1.94 1.81
N TYR A 260 -0.18 1.87 1.35
CA TYR A 260 0.50 0.65 0.95
C TYR A 260 0.58 -0.40 2.07
N LEU A 261 0.66 0.04 3.32
CA LEU A 261 0.87 -0.80 4.50
C LEU A 261 -0.42 -1.16 5.24
N ILE A 262 -1.57 -0.61 4.82
CA ILE A 262 -2.84 -0.84 5.51
C ILE A 262 -3.28 -2.29 5.36
N GLN A 263 -3.55 -2.93 6.50
CA GLN A 263 -3.82 -4.35 6.62
C GLN A 263 -5.30 -4.67 6.35
N ASN A 264 -5.80 -4.23 5.19
CA ASN A 264 -7.18 -4.43 4.75
C ASN A 264 -7.39 -5.76 3.99
N GLY A 265 -6.35 -6.57 3.79
CA GLY A 265 -6.36 -7.86 3.09
C GLY A 265 -6.21 -7.81 1.57
N LEU A 266 -5.94 -6.63 1.01
CA LEU A 266 -5.69 -6.44 -0.42
C LEU A 266 -4.22 -6.64 -0.78
N GLY A 267 -3.32 -5.94 -0.10
CA GLY A 267 -1.88 -5.90 -0.40
C GLY A 267 -1.07 -6.92 0.41
N SER A 268 0.21 -7.01 0.04
CA SER A 268 1.25 -7.67 0.85
C SER A 268 2.52 -6.83 0.71
N PRO A 269 3.00 -6.16 1.78
CA PRO A 269 4.07 -5.16 1.66
C PRO A 269 5.40 -5.67 1.09
N GLU A 270 5.75 -6.93 1.33
CA GLU A 270 6.98 -7.52 0.76
C GLU A 270 6.79 -7.98 -0.72
N HIS A 271 5.60 -7.77 -1.30
CA HIS A 271 5.27 -8.11 -2.69
C HIS A 271 4.66 -6.90 -3.43
N PRO A 272 5.48 -5.93 -3.88
CA PRO A 272 4.99 -4.73 -4.57
C PRO A 272 4.13 -4.98 -5.80
N SER A 273 4.34 -6.11 -6.48
CA SER A 273 3.56 -6.50 -7.65
C SER A 273 2.13 -6.92 -7.33
N PHE A 274 1.76 -7.13 -6.07
CA PHE A 274 0.40 -7.57 -5.73
C PHE A 274 -0.60 -6.42 -5.84
N GLY A 275 -0.16 -5.19 -5.60
CA GLY A 275 -1.01 -4.01 -5.56
C GLY A 275 -1.75 -3.86 -4.23
N SER A 276 -1.88 -2.61 -3.79
CA SER A 276 -2.52 -2.20 -2.54
C SER A 276 -3.24 -0.86 -2.76
N TRP A 277 -3.77 -0.25 -1.69
CA TRP A 277 -4.26 1.14 -1.76
C TRP A 277 -3.16 2.15 -2.07
N GLY A 278 -1.90 1.83 -1.76
CA GLY A 278 -0.71 2.60 -2.13
C GLY A 278 -0.15 2.24 -3.51
N GLY A 279 -0.88 1.52 -4.36
CA GLY A 279 -0.44 1.24 -5.73
C GLY A 279 0.25 -0.11 -5.90
N ARG A 280 0.77 -0.32 -7.12
CA ARG A 280 1.39 -1.57 -7.57
C ARG A 280 2.68 -1.27 -8.32
N TYR A 281 3.73 -2.02 -8.01
CA TYR A 281 5.07 -1.76 -8.51
C TYR A 281 5.73 -3.05 -8.99
N ASN A 282 6.47 -2.96 -10.09
CA ASN A 282 7.26 -4.06 -10.63
C ASN A 282 8.74 -3.75 -10.50
N ALA A 283 9.56 -4.77 -10.37
CA ALA A 283 11.00 -4.60 -10.35
C ALA A 283 11.47 -3.96 -11.67
N ILE A 284 12.38 -2.98 -11.57
CA ILE A 284 12.92 -2.30 -12.76
C ILE A 284 13.98 -3.13 -13.50
N ASP A 285 14.47 -4.19 -12.86
CA ASP A 285 15.53 -5.06 -13.36
C ASP A 285 15.11 -6.53 -13.19
N LEU A 286 15.31 -7.31 -14.25
CA LEU A 286 15.00 -8.73 -14.31
C LEU A 286 15.81 -9.55 -13.29
N SER A 287 17.05 -9.14 -13.02
CA SER A 287 17.93 -9.87 -12.10
C SER A 287 17.64 -9.59 -10.62
N LEU A 288 16.78 -8.59 -10.33
CA LEU A 288 16.51 -8.06 -9.00
C LEU A 288 17.77 -7.56 -8.27
N ALA A 289 18.88 -7.35 -8.99
CA ALA A 289 20.15 -6.93 -8.38
C ALA A 289 20.08 -5.54 -7.73
N GLY A 290 19.15 -4.70 -8.20
CA GLY A 290 18.90 -3.35 -7.68
C GLY A 290 17.83 -3.26 -6.59
N ASN A 291 17.14 -4.37 -6.25
CA ASN A 291 16.01 -4.44 -5.30
C ASN A 291 15.03 -3.25 -5.35
N HIS A 292 14.83 -2.71 -6.55
CA HIS A 292 14.13 -1.45 -6.79
C HIS A 292 12.92 -1.70 -7.68
N TYR A 293 11.80 -1.18 -7.23
CA TYR A 293 10.48 -1.33 -7.81
C TYR A 293 9.94 0.03 -8.25
N SER A 294 9.44 0.10 -9.48
CA SER A 294 8.84 1.30 -10.04
C SER A 294 7.45 1.02 -10.61
N ASP A 295 6.79 2.07 -11.07
CA ASP A 295 5.37 2.09 -11.38
C ASP A 295 4.99 0.94 -12.33
N ALA A 296 4.02 0.12 -11.91
CA ALA A 296 3.33 -0.79 -12.81
C ALA A 296 2.03 -0.13 -13.32
N THR A 297 1.35 -0.75 -14.28
CA THR A 297 0.11 -0.19 -14.85
C THR A 297 -1.08 -1.13 -14.70
N ASP A 298 -2.23 -0.61 -14.28
CA ASP A 298 -3.47 -1.37 -14.20
C ASP A 298 -4.46 -0.94 -15.27
N THR A 299 -5.29 -1.88 -15.74
CA THR A 299 -6.38 -1.61 -16.67
C THR A 299 -7.72 -1.62 -15.93
N VAL A 300 -8.31 -0.45 -15.75
CA VAL A 300 -9.48 -0.26 -14.88
C VAL A 300 -10.61 0.44 -15.65
N LEU A 301 -11.84 -0.04 -15.47
CA LEU A 301 -13.04 0.61 -15.99
C LEU A 301 -13.34 1.84 -15.13
N GLY A 302 -13.22 3.03 -15.72
CA GLY A 302 -13.48 4.31 -15.07
C GLY A 302 -14.97 4.60 -14.90
N LYS A 303 -15.27 5.62 -14.09
CA LYS A 303 -16.63 6.14 -13.87
C LYS A 303 -17.21 6.77 -15.14
N ASP A 304 -16.36 7.18 -16.07
CA ASP A 304 -16.72 7.63 -17.42
C ASP A 304 -17.13 6.49 -18.37
N GLY A 305 -17.09 5.24 -17.92
CA GLY A 305 -17.46 4.06 -18.71
C GLY A 305 -16.39 3.60 -19.70
N ARG A 306 -15.16 4.12 -19.62
CA ARG A 306 -14.04 3.73 -20.49
C ARG A 306 -12.98 2.96 -19.72
N TRP A 307 -12.26 2.09 -20.43
CA TRP A 307 -11.09 1.40 -19.88
C TRP A 307 -9.88 2.32 -19.94
N HIS A 308 -9.17 2.45 -18.81
CA HIS A 308 -7.96 3.24 -18.67
C HIS A 308 -6.81 2.33 -18.27
N THR A 309 -5.64 2.50 -18.89
CA THR A 309 -4.42 1.77 -18.52
C THR A 309 -3.32 2.75 -18.15
N SER A 310 -3.00 2.83 -16.86
CA SER A 310 -2.07 3.83 -16.33
C SER A 310 -1.44 3.36 -15.01
N SER A 311 -0.37 4.03 -14.60
CA SER A 311 0.24 3.80 -13.28
C SER A 311 -0.64 4.34 -12.16
N GLN A 312 -1.36 5.45 -12.42
CA GLN A 312 -2.29 6.04 -11.48
C GLN A 312 -3.49 5.15 -11.19
N ALA A 313 -3.92 4.35 -12.17
CA ALA A 313 -5.01 3.39 -12.01
C ALA A 313 -4.71 2.33 -10.95
N THR A 314 -3.44 2.08 -10.64
CA THR A 314 -3.06 1.18 -9.55
C THR A 314 -3.49 1.70 -8.17
N ILE A 315 -3.71 3.01 -8.03
CA ILE A 315 -4.17 3.68 -6.81
C ILE A 315 -5.64 4.11 -6.92
N TRP A 316 -6.00 4.90 -7.94
CA TRP A 316 -7.32 5.55 -7.95
C TRP A 316 -8.49 4.57 -8.06
N ARG A 317 -8.25 3.34 -8.53
CA ARG A 317 -9.23 2.25 -8.53
C ARG A 317 -9.77 1.94 -7.13
N TRP A 318 -9.04 2.31 -6.08
CA TRP A 318 -9.41 2.13 -4.68
C TRP A 318 -9.95 3.40 -4.00
N ARG A 319 -10.07 4.51 -4.73
CA ARG A 319 -10.36 5.84 -4.18
C ARG A 319 -11.62 5.92 -3.35
N ASP A 320 -12.68 5.28 -3.80
CA ASP A 320 -13.92 5.25 -3.04
C ASP A 320 -13.74 4.59 -1.67
N ALA A 321 -13.00 3.48 -1.63
CA ALA A 321 -12.79 2.69 -0.42
C ALA A 321 -11.91 3.43 0.59
N TYR A 322 -10.74 3.95 0.16
CA TYR A 322 -9.87 4.65 1.10
C TYR A 322 -10.47 5.98 1.58
N GLN A 323 -11.24 6.71 0.75
CA GLN A 323 -11.91 7.93 1.21
C GLN A 323 -13.05 7.65 2.19
N ASN A 324 -13.82 6.57 1.99
CA ASN A 324 -14.81 6.16 2.98
C ASN A 324 -14.17 5.75 4.30
N ASP A 325 -13.05 5.05 4.25
CA ASP A 325 -12.31 4.63 5.45
C ASP A 325 -11.78 5.85 6.22
N PHE A 326 -11.23 6.85 5.52
CA PHE A 326 -10.79 8.11 6.13
C PHE A 326 -11.96 8.86 6.79
N ALA A 327 -13.07 9.05 6.08
CA ALA A 327 -14.25 9.71 6.63
C ALA A 327 -14.82 8.96 7.85
N ALA A 328 -14.86 7.62 7.83
CA ALA A 328 -15.30 6.83 8.98
C ALA A 328 -14.36 6.99 10.19
N ARG A 329 -13.04 6.99 9.98
CA ARG A 329 -12.06 7.23 11.05
C ARG A 329 -12.15 8.64 11.62
N MET A 330 -12.46 9.65 10.79
CA MET A 330 -12.78 10.98 11.29
C MET A 330 -14.03 10.99 12.17
N GLN A 331 -15.05 10.18 11.86
CA GLN A 331 -16.21 10.02 12.75
C GLN A 331 -15.83 9.38 14.10
N TRP A 332 -14.86 8.46 14.13
CA TRP A 332 -14.38 7.85 15.39
C TRP A 332 -13.77 8.89 16.35
N THR A 333 -13.28 10.02 15.83
CA THR A 333 -12.76 11.11 16.66
C THR A 333 -13.86 11.90 17.39
N LEU A 334 -15.11 11.79 16.95
CA LEU A 334 -16.23 12.64 17.42
C LEU A 334 -17.07 11.99 18.52
N THR A 335 -16.90 10.70 18.75
CA THR A 335 -17.75 9.95 19.67
C THR A 335 -17.02 8.73 20.22
N ASN A 336 -17.42 8.29 21.42
CA ASN A 336 -16.97 7.02 22.00
C ASN A 336 -18.02 5.92 21.79
N ASP A 337 -19.19 6.28 21.26
CA ASP A 337 -20.28 5.36 21.01
C ASP A 337 -20.06 4.64 19.68
N ARG A 338 -19.63 3.39 19.76
CA ARG A 338 -19.41 2.53 18.58
C ARG A 338 -20.64 2.41 17.68
N MET A 339 -21.87 2.60 18.18
CA MET A 339 -23.07 2.55 17.34
C MET A 339 -23.24 3.77 16.44
N LYS A 340 -22.56 4.89 16.74
CA LYS A 340 -22.64 6.15 15.99
C LYS A 340 -21.62 6.28 14.87
N ALA A 341 -20.72 5.30 14.72
CA ALA A 341 -19.73 5.31 13.66
C ALA A 341 -19.57 3.93 13.00
N ASN A 342 -19.34 3.93 11.69
CA ASN A 342 -19.15 2.68 10.95
C ASN A 342 -17.78 2.05 11.23
N HIS A 343 -17.69 0.72 11.14
CA HIS A 343 -16.44 -0.05 11.25
C HIS A 343 -16.36 -1.03 10.08
N ALA A 344 -15.16 -1.30 9.57
CA ALA A 344 -14.98 -2.16 8.41
C ALA A 344 -15.46 -3.60 8.69
N PRO A 345 -16.03 -4.30 7.69
CA PRO A 345 -16.34 -5.71 7.83
C PRO A 345 -15.06 -6.55 7.97
N ILE A 346 -15.22 -7.79 8.39
CA ILE A 346 -14.13 -8.77 8.49
C ILE A 346 -14.36 -9.81 7.39
N ALA A 347 -13.58 -9.74 6.33
CA ALA A 347 -13.55 -10.75 5.28
C ALA A 347 -12.94 -12.06 5.80
N SER A 348 -13.56 -13.17 5.43
CA SER A 348 -13.11 -14.54 5.72
C SER A 348 -13.30 -15.40 4.49
N ILE A 349 -12.36 -16.30 4.20
CA ILE A 349 -12.52 -17.35 3.19
C ILE A 349 -12.08 -18.66 3.84
N ASP A 350 -12.97 -19.65 3.92
CA ASP A 350 -12.72 -20.95 4.54
C ASP A 350 -12.12 -20.85 5.97
N GLY A 351 -12.55 -19.84 6.72
CA GLY A 351 -12.06 -19.54 8.07
C GLY A 351 -10.76 -18.72 8.12
N SER A 352 -10.09 -18.49 6.99
CA SER A 352 -8.91 -17.62 6.90
C SER A 352 -9.34 -16.15 6.97
N THR A 353 -9.01 -15.49 8.07
CA THR A 353 -9.20 -14.04 8.29
C THR A 353 -7.87 -13.30 8.28
N GLY A 354 -7.90 -11.98 8.38
CA GLY A 354 -6.69 -11.16 8.48
C GLY A 354 -6.05 -10.85 7.12
N PRO A 355 -4.96 -10.07 7.13
CA PRO A 355 -4.42 -9.44 5.93
C PRO A 355 -3.67 -10.40 4.99
N ASP A 356 -3.17 -11.53 5.52
CA ASP A 356 -2.33 -12.44 4.75
C ASP A 356 -3.11 -13.11 3.60
N PRO A 357 -2.51 -13.24 2.40
CA PRO A 357 -3.13 -13.99 1.32
C PRO A 357 -3.39 -15.46 1.68
N LEU A 358 -4.49 -16.02 1.21
CA LEU A 358 -4.75 -17.45 1.25
C LEU A 358 -4.08 -18.14 0.05
N TYR A 359 -3.09 -18.99 0.29
CA TYR A 359 -2.39 -19.74 -0.76
C TYR A 359 -3.01 -21.12 -0.98
N MET A 360 -3.29 -21.47 -2.23
CA MET A 360 -3.84 -22.76 -2.61
C MET A 360 -3.15 -23.30 -3.86
N ARG A 361 -2.91 -24.61 -3.90
CA ARG A 361 -2.50 -25.32 -5.11
C ARG A 361 -3.72 -25.98 -5.72
N VAL A 362 -4.02 -25.68 -6.98
CA VAL A 362 -5.24 -26.16 -7.64
C VAL A 362 -4.88 -26.75 -9.00
N PRO A 363 -5.29 -27.99 -9.31
CA PRO A 363 -5.04 -28.58 -10.62
C PRO A 363 -5.61 -27.73 -11.76
N ALA A 364 -4.84 -27.55 -12.82
CA ALA A 364 -5.30 -26.88 -14.02
C ALA A 364 -6.54 -27.59 -14.60
N GLY A 365 -7.55 -26.82 -15.01
CA GLY A 365 -8.84 -27.31 -15.49
C GLY A 365 -9.81 -27.81 -14.41
N SER A 366 -9.41 -27.87 -13.13
CA SER A 366 -10.32 -28.28 -12.06
C SER A 366 -11.17 -27.12 -11.52
N GLN A 367 -12.11 -27.46 -10.64
CA GLN A 367 -12.94 -26.50 -9.93
C GLN A 367 -12.55 -26.44 -8.45
N VAL A 368 -12.67 -25.26 -7.85
CA VAL A 368 -12.53 -25.04 -6.41
C VAL A 368 -13.71 -24.20 -5.92
N ILE A 369 -14.21 -24.50 -4.72
CA ILE A 369 -15.23 -23.69 -4.04
C ILE A 369 -14.51 -22.84 -3.00
N LEU A 370 -14.83 -21.55 -2.95
CA LEU A 370 -14.37 -20.63 -1.93
C LEU A 370 -15.58 -20.14 -1.13
N ASP A 371 -15.54 -20.33 0.19
CA ASP A 371 -16.65 -19.99 1.08
C ASP A 371 -16.33 -18.74 1.93
N ALA A 372 -17.00 -17.64 1.61
CA ALA A 372 -16.91 -16.38 2.35
C ALA A 372 -17.99 -16.21 3.42
N SER A 373 -18.76 -17.26 3.74
CA SER A 373 -19.93 -17.19 4.62
C SER A 373 -19.61 -16.81 6.07
N LEU A 374 -18.36 -16.99 6.49
CA LEU A 374 -17.86 -16.58 7.82
C LEU A 374 -17.46 -15.10 7.88
N SER A 375 -17.56 -14.36 6.76
CA SER A 375 -17.39 -12.90 6.77
C SER A 375 -18.50 -12.25 7.59
N ARG A 376 -18.16 -11.20 8.33
CA ARG A 376 -19.11 -10.54 9.25
C ARG A 376 -18.94 -9.03 9.29
N ASP A 377 -20.04 -8.34 9.54
CA ASP A 377 -20.05 -6.93 9.92
C ASP A 377 -20.09 -6.82 11.46
N PRO A 378 -19.24 -5.99 12.10
CA PRO A 378 -19.27 -5.84 13.56
C PRO A 378 -20.60 -5.30 14.12
N HIS A 379 -21.46 -4.72 13.27
CA HIS A 379 -22.78 -4.21 13.63
C HIS A 379 -23.91 -5.10 13.11
N GLU A 380 -23.58 -6.32 12.66
CA GLU A 380 -24.54 -7.31 12.15
C GLU A 380 -25.36 -6.84 10.94
N ARG A 381 -24.84 -5.86 10.18
CA ARG A 381 -25.48 -5.40 8.94
C ARG A 381 -25.23 -6.36 7.79
N ALA A 382 -26.05 -6.23 6.75
CA ALA A 382 -25.88 -6.97 5.51
C ALA A 382 -24.52 -6.67 4.84
N LEU A 383 -24.00 -7.68 4.15
CA LEU A 383 -22.73 -7.64 3.45
C LEU A 383 -22.95 -7.88 1.96
N GLN A 384 -22.23 -7.11 1.15
CA GLN A 384 -22.12 -7.30 -0.29
C GLN A 384 -20.77 -7.96 -0.59
N PHE A 385 -20.79 -8.99 -1.44
CA PHE A 385 -19.62 -9.78 -1.82
C PHE A 385 -19.33 -9.57 -3.30
N ARG A 386 -18.11 -9.19 -3.62
CA ARG A 386 -17.64 -9.07 -5.01
C ARG A 386 -16.35 -9.84 -5.17
N TRP A 387 -16.31 -10.68 -6.20
CA TRP A 387 -15.13 -11.44 -6.58
C TRP A 387 -14.62 -10.95 -7.93
N PHE A 388 -13.32 -10.76 -8.04
CA PHE A 388 -12.67 -10.45 -9.31
C PHE A 388 -11.25 -10.99 -9.36
N VAL A 389 -10.80 -11.33 -10.56
CA VAL A 389 -9.41 -11.71 -10.80
C VAL A 389 -8.60 -10.43 -10.99
N TYR A 390 -7.58 -10.24 -10.16
CA TYR A 390 -6.63 -9.14 -10.29
C TYR A 390 -5.52 -9.58 -11.24
N LYS A 391 -5.78 -9.46 -12.54
CA LYS A 391 -4.96 -10.07 -13.60
C LYS A 391 -3.58 -9.47 -13.75
N GLU A 392 -3.41 -8.21 -13.37
CA GLU A 392 -2.15 -7.50 -13.50
C GLU A 392 -1.11 -7.96 -12.47
N ALA A 393 -1.56 -8.44 -11.30
CA ALA A 393 -0.67 -8.87 -10.21
C ALA A 393 0.25 -10.07 -10.56
N PRO A 394 -0.23 -11.15 -11.22
CA PRO A 394 0.64 -12.25 -11.64
C PRO A 394 1.41 -11.98 -12.94
N SER A 395 1.13 -10.87 -13.64
CA SER A 395 1.71 -10.62 -14.96
C SER A 395 3.07 -9.93 -14.84
N ALA A 396 4.13 -10.64 -15.24
CA ALA A 396 5.47 -10.06 -15.37
C ALA A 396 5.60 -9.13 -16.59
N SER A 397 4.63 -9.16 -17.53
CA SER A 397 4.61 -8.30 -18.71
C SER A 397 3.37 -7.40 -18.73
N GLY A 398 3.39 -6.34 -19.56
CA GLY A 398 2.21 -5.52 -19.83
C GLY A 398 1.13 -6.22 -20.68
N LEU A 399 1.37 -7.44 -21.18
CA LEU A 399 0.44 -8.16 -22.07
C LEU A 399 -0.64 -8.94 -21.31
N VAL A 400 -1.22 -8.31 -20.29
CA VAL A 400 -2.13 -8.95 -19.32
C VAL A 400 -3.32 -9.64 -20.00
N ALA A 401 -3.97 -8.96 -20.95
CA ALA A 401 -5.16 -9.50 -21.62
C ALA A 401 -4.88 -10.78 -22.43
N ALA A 402 -3.67 -10.89 -22.99
CA ALA A 402 -3.25 -12.06 -23.74
C ALA A 402 -2.71 -13.16 -22.82
N GLN A 403 -1.85 -12.82 -21.86
CA GLN A 403 -1.10 -13.78 -21.05
C GLN A 403 -1.90 -14.37 -19.89
N VAL A 404 -2.83 -13.60 -19.32
CA VAL A 404 -3.57 -14.01 -18.13
C VAL A 404 -4.99 -14.40 -18.53
N PRO A 405 -5.28 -15.72 -18.67
CA PRO A 405 -6.58 -16.20 -19.08
C PRO A 405 -7.68 -15.74 -18.13
N ASN A 406 -8.90 -15.59 -18.66
CA ASN A 406 -10.07 -15.39 -17.84
C ASN A 406 -10.30 -16.62 -16.95
N ILE A 407 -10.53 -16.39 -15.66
CA ILE A 407 -11.01 -17.40 -14.73
C ILE A 407 -12.50 -17.13 -14.55
N HIS A 408 -13.32 -18.16 -14.73
CA HIS A 408 -14.75 -18.03 -14.49
C HIS A 408 -15.04 -18.22 -13.01
N VAL A 409 -15.72 -17.24 -12.41
CA VAL A 409 -16.16 -17.24 -11.02
C VAL A 409 -17.68 -17.13 -11.03
N GLU A 410 -18.36 -18.16 -10.57
CA GLU A 410 -19.82 -18.22 -10.52
C GLU A 410 -20.32 -18.36 -9.07
N PRO A 411 -21.42 -17.72 -8.68
CA PRO A 411 -22.06 -17.98 -7.40
C PRO A 411 -22.51 -19.45 -7.30
N CYS A 412 -22.24 -20.09 -6.15
CA CYS A 412 -22.83 -21.40 -5.85
C CYS A 412 -24.34 -21.29 -5.55
N ASP A 413 -24.79 -20.11 -5.10
CA ASP A 413 -26.17 -19.78 -4.76
C ASP A 413 -26.50 -18.38 -5.28
N TRP A 414 -27.54 -18.30 -6.12
CA TRP A 414 -28.01 -17.04 -6.71
C TRP A 414 -28.89 -16.21 -5.76
N THR A 415 -29.29 -16.77 -4.61
CA THR A 415 -30.01 -16.02 -3.56
C THR A 415 -29.06 -15.30 -2.61
N ASN A 416 -27.84 -15.82 -2.41
CA ASN A 416 -26.76 -15.22 -1.62
C ASN A 416 -25.52 -14.98 -2.49
N VAL A 417 -25.68 -14.16 -3.54
CA VAL A 417 -24.67 -13.94 -4.58
C VAL A 417 -23.32 -13.55 -3.97
N GLY A 418 -22.29 -14.30 -4.37
CA GLY A 418 -20.90 -14.03 -3.99
C GLY A 418 -20.50 -14.52 -2.60
N LYS A 419 -21.43 -14.99 -1.76
CA LYS A 419 -21.08 -15.53 -0.44
C LYS A 419 -20.31 -16.85 -0.52
N MET A 420 -20.65 -17.67 -1.51
CA MET A 420 -19.87 -18.84 -1.93
C MET A 420 -19.73 -18.79 -3.45
N VAL A 421 -18.51 -19.03 -3.94
CA VAL A 421 -18.25 -19.05 -5.38
C VAL A 421 -17.54 -20.32 -5.80
N LYS A 422 -17.86 -20.78 -7.00
CA LYS A 422 -17.11 -21.81 -7.71
C LYS A 422 -16.18 -21.14 -8.71
N VAL A 423 -14.91 -21.50 -8.63
CA VAL A 423 -13.86 -20.98 -9.49
C VAL A 423 -13.41 -22.10 -10.42
N GLN A 424 -13.56 -21.88 -11.73
CA GLN A 424 -13.09 -22.80 -12.76
C GLN A 424 -11.68 -22.40 -13.20
N MET A 425 -10.69 -23.22 -12.86
CA MET A 425 -9.31 -23.00 -13.30
C MET A 425 -9.20 -23.15 -14.82
N PRO A 426 -8.38 -22.33 -15.49
CA PRO A 426 -8.06 -22.53 -16.90
C PRO A 426 -7.43 -23.91 -17.13
N PRO A 427 -7.63 -24.53 -18.31
CA PRO A 427 -7.07 -25.84 -18.60
C PRO A 427 -5.54 -25.77 -18.78
N PRO A 428 -4.82 -26.92 -18.66
CA PRO A 428 -3.36 -26.97 -18.67
C PRO A 428 -2.70 -26.27 -19.87
N GLU A 429 -3.26 -26.41 -21.07
CA GLU A 429 -2.75 -25.78 -22.30
C GLU A 429 -2.82 -24.24 -22.31
N LYS A 430 -3.52 -23.63 -21.35
CA LYS A 430 -3.63 -22.17 -21.22
C LYS A 430 -2.85 -21.60 -20.05
N CYS A 431 -2.63 -22.38 -19.00
CA CYS A 431 -2.06 -21.87 -17.75
C CYS A 431 -0.88 -22.67 -17.22
N ALA A 432 -0.52 -23.80 -17.82
CA ALA A 432 0.54 -24.68 -17.32
C ALA A 432 1.47 -25.17 -18.44
N ILE A 433 1.79 -24.27 -19.37
CA ILE A 433 2.79 -24.45 -20.43
C ILE A 433 3.75 -23.26 -20.45
N ASP A 434 4.98 -23.49 -20.90
CA ASP A 434 5.88 -22.41 -21.28
C ASP A 434 5.35 -21.71 -22.54
N LEU A 435 5.39 -20.37 -22.53
CA LEU A 435 4.75 -19.52 -23.54
C LEU A 435 5.26 -19.82 -24.96
N LEU A 436 6.59 -19.89 -25.10
CA LEU A 436 7.26 -19.97 -26.40
C LEU A 436 7.48 -21.41 -26.85
N SER A 437 8.04 -22.25 -25.98
CA SER A 437 8.30 -23.65 -26.32
C SER A 437 7.00 -24.49 -26.38
N GLY A 438 5.96 -24.07 -25.67
CA GLY A 438 4.72 -24.85 -25.54
C GLY A 438 4.88 -26.10 -24.69
N VAL A 439 6.03 -26.26 -24.00
CA VAL A 439 6.31 -27.41 -23.14
C VAL A 439 5.48 -27.32 -21.86
N PRO A 440 4.74 -28.38 -21.47
CA PRO A 440 3.97 -28.41 -20.23
C PRO A 440 4.88 -28.26 -19.01
N GLN A 441 4.41 -27.49 -18.03
CA GLN A 441 5.10 -27.20 -16.78
C GLN A 441 4.35 -27.83 -15.62
N GLU A 442 5.05 -28.38 -14.63
CA GLU A 442 4.42 -28.93 -13.41
C GLU A 442 3.72 -27.84 -12.59
N LEU A 443 4.35 -26.67 -12.50
CA LEU A 443 3.80 -25.46 -11.90
C LEU A 443 3.45 -24.48 -13.00
N GLY A 444 2.16 -24.18 -13.12
CA GLY A 444 1.64 -23.20 -14.06
C GLY A 444 1.69 -21.78 -13.54
N GLN A 445 0.92 -20.92 -14.21
CA GLN A 445 0.66 -19.56 -13.79
C GLN A 445 -0.03 -19.52 -12.41
N CYS A 446 0.30 -18.48 -11.67
CA CYS A 446 -0.35 -18.14 -10.42
C CYS A 446 -1.46 -17.13 -10.69
N PHE A 447 -2.62 -17.30 -10.04
CA PHE A 447 -3.76 -16.40 -10.21
C PHE A 447 -4.13 -15.71 -8.91
N HIS A 448 -4.37 -14.40 -8.99
CA HIS A 448 -4.74 -13.58 -7.83
C HIS A 448 -6.23 -13.28 -7.92
N LEU A 449 -7.00 -13.89 -7.02
CA LEU A 449 -8.43 -13.63 -6.88
C LEU A 449 -8.65 -12.76 -5.64
N ILE A 450 -9.47 -11.72 -5.77
CA ILE A 450 -9.79 -10.80 -4.68
C ILE A 450 -11.26 -10.95 -4.32
N LEU A 451 -11.51 -11.24 -3.04
CA LEU A 451 -12.78 -11.01 -2.40
C LEU A 451 -12.81 -9.56 -1.88
N GLU A 452 -13.82 -8.81 -2.25
CA GLU A 452 -14.19 -7.52 -1.67
C GLU A 452 -15.49 -7.72 -0.87
N VAL A 453 -15.44 -7.41 0.43
CA VAL A 453 -16.60 -7.46 1.34
C VAL A 453 -16.93 -6.03 1.76
N LYS A 454 -18.14 -5.58 1.43
CA LYS A 454 -18.63 -4.23 1.73
C LYS A 454 -19.83 -4.28 2.66
N ASN A 455 -19.88 -3.40 3.66
CA ASN A 455 -21.04 -3.26 4.53
C ASN A 455 -21.96 -2.10 4.11
N GLU A 456 -23.18 -2.07 4.66
CA GLU A 456 -24.20 -1.05 4.41
C GLU A 456 -24.14 0.14 5.39
N GLY A 457 -22.99 0.37 6.03
CA GLY A 457 -22.82 1.54 6.89
C GLY A 457 -22.65 2.85 6.14
N LEU A 458 -22.60 3.96 6.89
CA LEU A 458 -22.40 5.29 6.35
C LEU A 458 -21.14 5.93 6.95
N PRO A 459 -20.11 6.27 6.14
CA PRO A 459 -19.94 5.81 4.75
C PRO A 459 -19.73 4.28 4.69
N PRO A 460 -20.00 3.61 3.56
CA PRO A 460 -19.85 2.16 3.48
C PRO A 460 -18.37 1.77 3.46
N LEU A 461 -18.02 0.77 4.25
CA LEU A 461 -16.63 0.34 4.42
C LEU A 461 -16.39 -1.02 3.79
N VAL A 462 -15.15 -1.20 3.35
CA VAL A 462 -14.69 -2.36 2.58
C VAL A 462 -13.53 -3.03 3.28
N SER A 463 -13.53 -4.36 3.28
CA SER A 463 -12.37 -5.19 3.57
C SER A 463 -12.15 -6.17 2.42
N TYR A 464 -10.94 -6.69 2.30
CA TYR A 464 -10.55 -7.58 1.23
C TYR A 464 -10.01 -8.89 1.79
N LYS A 465 -10.01 -9.92 0.94
CA LYS A 465 -9.18 -11.10 1.14
C LYS A 465 -8.63 -11.56 -0.21
N ARG A 466 -7.31 -11.62 -0.31
CA ARG A 466 -6.62 -12.16 -1.49
C ARG A 466 -6.49 -13.68 -1.40
N VAL A 467 -6.79 -14.35 -2.49
CA VAL A 467 -6.53 -15.79 -2.69
C VAL A 467 -5.53 -15.93 -3.84
N ILE A 468 -4.50 -16.71 -3.61
CA ILE A 468 -3.42 -16.99 -4.55
C ILE A 468 -3.55 -18.44 -4.97
N LEU A 469 -4.01 -18.66 -6.21
CA LEU A 469 -4.26 -19.96 -6.80
C LEU A 469 -3.08 -20.34 -7.70
N GLN A 470 -2.18 -21.16 -7.19
CA GLN A 470 -1.09 -21.75 -7.97
C GLN A 470 -1.64 -22.91 -8.81
N ALA A 471 -1.65 -22.77 -10.14
CA ALA A 471 -2.04 -23.86 -11.02
C ALA A 471 -1.01 -25.00 -10.96
N THR A 472 -1.47 -26.24 -10.89
CA THR A 472 -0.63 -27.46 -10.95
C THR A 472 -1.00 -28.34 -12.14
N ASN A 473 -0.01 -29.02 -12.71
CA ASN A 473 -0.16 -29.93 -13.84
C ASN A 473 0.78 -31.13 -13.66
N GLU A 474 0.50 -31.94 -12.63
CA GLU A 474 1.31 -33.09 -12.20
C GLU A 474 1.50 -34.16 -13.30
N HIS A 475 0.64 -34.14 -14.33
CA HIS A 475 0.69 -35.09 -15.44
C HIS A 475 1.21 -34.47 -16.75
N LEU A 476 1.76 -33.24 -16.70
CA LEU A 476 2.35 -32.54 -17.85
C LEU A 476 1.45 -32.55 -19.10
N ARG A 477 0.18 -32.22 -18.93
CA ARG A 477 -0.82 -32.18 -20.00
C ARG A 477 -0.83 -30.83 -20.72
N GLY A 478 -1.43 -30.79 -21.91
CA GLY A 478 -1.72 -29.54 -22.63
C GLY A 478 -0.56 -28.96 -23.45
N GLY A 479 0.51 -29.73 -23.68
CA GLY A 479 1.62 -29.29 -24.51
C GLY A 479 1.21 -28.96 -25.95
N ARG A 480 1.94 -28.03 -26.58
CA ARG A 480 1.76 -27.62 -27.98
C ARG A 480 2.81 -28.28 -28.87
N ASP A 481 2.40 -28.78 -30.04
CA ASP A 481 3.28 -29.50 -30.98
C ASP A 481 4.36 -28.63 -31.64
N LYS A 482 4.19 -27.30 -31.62
CA LYS A 482 5.10 -26.34 -32.24
C LYS A 482 5.53 -25.29 -31.23
N ALA A 483 6.84 -25.10 -31.10
CA ALA A 483 7.38 -23.90 -30.51
C ALA A 483 7.13 -22.69 -31.44
N VAL A 484 7.12 -21.50 -30.86
CA VAL A 484 7.13 -20.22 -31.58
C VAL A 484 8.39 -19.46 -31.22
N ASP A 485 8.95 -18.73 -32.17
CA ASP A 485 10.24 -18.07 -32.02
C ASP A 485 10.08 -16.68 -31.37
N SER A 486 8.86 -16.15 -31.28
CA SER A 486 8.57 -14.85 -30.70
C SER A 486 7.22 -14.74 -29.99
N VAL A 487 7.08 -13.73 -29.13
CA VAL A 487 5.78 -13.38 -28.51
C VAL A 487 4.76 -12.94 -29.57
N THR A 488 5.20 -12.33 -30.67
CA THR A 488 4.32 -11.95 -31.77
C THR A 488 3.69 -13.17 -32.44
N GLU A 489 4.50 -14.17 -32.78
CA GLU A 489 3.99 -15.44 -33.33
C GLU A 489 3.07 -16.14 -32.33
N TRP A 490 3.39 -16.11 -31.04
CA TRP A 490 2.51 -16.64 -30.01
C TRP A 490 1.14 -15.93 -29.98
N LEU A 491 1.11 -14.60 -30.10
CA LEU A 491 -0.14 -13.83 -30.14
C LEU A 491 -1.00 -14.21 -31.36
N GLU A 492 -0.37 -14.48 -32.51
CA GLU A 492 -1.04 -14.94 -33.73
C GLU A 492 -1.65 -16.34 -33.62
N LEU A 493 -1.18 -17.18 -32.68
CA LEU A 493 -1.80 -18.49 -32.40
C LEU A 493 -3.18 -18.37 -31.74
N GLY A 494 -3.49 -17.23 -31.13
CA GLY A 494 -4.66 -17.00 -30.28
C GLY A 494 -5.61 -15.90 -30.76
N SER A 495 -5.43 -15.38 -31.98
CA SER A 495 -6.35 -14.45 -32.66
C SER A 495 -7.38 -15.17 -33.52
#